data_AF-A0A8H7CQ87-F1
#
_entry.id   AF-A0A8H7CQ87-F1
#
_cell.length_a   1.000
_cell.length_b   1.000
_cell.length_c   1.000
_cell.angle_alpha   90.00
_cell.angle_beta   90.00
_cell.angle_gamma   90.00
#
_symmetry.space_group_name_H-M   'P 1'
#
loop_
_entity.id
_entity.type
_entity.pdbx_description
1 polymer ?
#
loop_
_entity_poly.entity_id
_entity_poly.type
_entity_poly.pdbx_seq_one_letter_code
_entity_poly.pdbx_strand_id
1 'polypeptide(L)'
;MFFKAFAALLVTALAVSASPALQARQSCSQTYTVVSGDTCSAIEAKTGVSDAQLHSLNPSINSGCTNLGIGQVLCLSTGGSSTGGCTSTYTVVSGDTCSAIEAKTGVSDSALHAANPSINSGCTNLQIGQVLCLTGGSGGSSPPSGGIDGLGEFSIYSCSFNELNDVFYSATYYDPDGGIGACGSVLQNNDFIVALGEGNWDGGAHCGQTVNVQYQSNTIQVTVQDLCPGCQGANGIDLAEGAMAALDSNYINDGVISVVWSFA
;
A
#
# COMPACT_ATOMS: atom_id res chain seq x y z
N MET A 1 -2.53 79.19 37.50
CA MET A 1 -1.94 78.72 36.23
C MET A 1 -1.28 77.38 36.48
N PHE A 2 -1.35 76.48 35.50
CA PHE A 2 -0.67 75.18 35.36
C PHE A 2 -1.39 73.92 35.87
N PHE A 3 -2.07 73.30 34.90
CA PHE A 3 -2.41 71.88 34.76
C PHE A 3 -1.29 70.93 35.24
N LYS A 4 -1.68 69.74 35.77
CA LYS A 4 -0.98 68.45 35.63
C LYS A 4 -1.87 67.34 36.23
N ALA A 5 -2.66 66.65 35.40
CA ALA A 5 -2.32 65.45 34.64
C ALA A 5 -2.51 64.16 35.46
N PHE A 6 -3.60 63.45 35.18
CA PHE A 6 -3.84 62.08 35.62
C PHE A 6 -2.79 61.16 35.00
N ALA A 7 -2.00 60.46 35.83
CA ALA A 7 -1.11 59.42 35.39
C ALA A 7 -1.91 58.12 35.17
N ALA A 8 -2.23 57.81 33.91
CA ALA A 8 -2.75 56.50 33.54
C ALA A 8 -1.61 55.47 33.61
N LEU A 9 -1.78 54.48 34.49
CA LEU A 9 -0.86 53.36 34.65
C LEU A 9 -0.96 52.47 33.40
N LEU A 10 0.05 52.54 32.54
CA LEU A 10 0.12 51.74 31.31
C LEU A 10 0.47 50.29 31.67
N VAL A 11 -0.51 49.40 31.65
CA VAL A 11 -0.26 47.96 31.65
C VAL A 11 0.22 47.60 30.24
N THR A 12 1.52 47.48 30.05
CA THR A 12 2.09 46.89 28.84
C THR A 12 1.76 45.40 28.85
N ALA A 13 0.65 45.03 28.21
CA ALA A 13 0.42 43.65 27.82
C ALA A 13 1.56 43.27 26.85
N LEU A 14 2.42 42.34 27.27
CA LEU A 14 3.31 41.61 26.37
C LEU A 14 2.40 40.84 25.42
N ALA A 15 2.17 41.39 24.23
CA ALA A 15 1.58 40.65 23.14
C ALA A 15 2.54 39.50 22.84
N VAL A 16 2.19 38.28 23.26
CA VAL A 16 2.74 37.07 22.68
C VAL A 16 2.41 37.17 21.20
N SER A 17 3.44 37.47 20.39
CA SER A 17 3.35 37.37 18.95
C SER A 17 3.17 35.89 18.62
N ALA A 18 1.93 35.43 18.58
CA ALA A 18 1.58 34.24 17.82
C ALA A 18 1.90 34.58 16.36
N SER A 19 3.06 34.13 15.89
CA SER A 19 3.53 34.34 14.53
C SER A 19 2.44 33.94 13.53
N PRO A 20 2.11 34.80 12.55
CA PRO A 20 1.18 34.44 11.50
C PRO A 20 1.94 33.57 10.49
N ALA A 21 2.00 32.27 10.77
CA ALA A 21 2.26 31.26 9.75
C ALA A 21 1.01 30.37 9.64
N LEU A 22 -0.11 31.02 9.30
CA LEU A 22 -1.20 30.37 8.58
C LEU A 22 -0.72 30.11 7.13
N GLN A 23 0.30 29.26 6.99
CA GLN A 23 0.57 28.57 5.73
C GLN A 23 -0.19 27.25 5.86
N ALA A 24 -1.08 26.94 4.92
CA ALA A 24 -1.91 25.75 4.92
C ALA A 24 -1.12 24.58 5.51
N ARG A 25 -1.59 24.01 6.64
CA ARG A 25 -0.97 22.85 7.25
C ARG A 25 -1.07 21.72 6.25
N GLN A 26 -0.05 21.60 5.40
CA GLN A 26 0.31 20.35 4.79
C GLN A 26 0.50 19.42 5.98
N SER A 27 -0.46 18.51 6.17
CA SER A 27 -0.52 17.65 7.34
C SER A 27 0.76 16.85 7.34
N CYS A 28 1.66 17.23 8.25
CA CYS A 28 2.88 16.50 8.42
C CYS A 28 2.52 15.10 8.94
N SER A 29 2.65 14.09 8.09
CA SER A 29 2.27 12.72 8.43
C SER A 29 3.38 11.97 9.14
N GLN A 30 4.63 12.39 8.93
CA GLN A 30 5.78 11.85 9.65
C GLN A 30 6.61 12.99 10.22
N THR A 31 6.91 12.91 11.51
CA THR A 31 7.69 13.92 12.22
C THR A 31 8.93 13.31 12.88
N TYR A 32 9.93 14.14 13.13
CA TYR A 32 11.15 13.79 13.85
C TYR A 32 11.42 14.82 14.94
N THR A 33 11.74 14.39 16.16
CA THR A 33 12.14 15.29 17.23
C THR A 33 13.65 15.34 17.32
N VAL A 34 14.22 16.53 17.14
CA VAL A 34 15.67 16.76 17.21
C VAL A 34 16.19 16.41 18.61
N VAL A 35 17.23 15.58 18.65
CA VAL A 35 17.96 15.22 19.87
C VAL A 35 19.38 15.80 19.86
N SER A 36 20.04 15.73 21.01
CA SER A 36 21.42 16.22 21.15
C SER A 36 22.36 15.48 20.19
N GLY A 37 23.11 16.24 19.39
CA GLY A 37 24.09 15.71 18.42
C GLY A 37 23.54 15.49 17.01
N ASP A 38 22.27 15.79 16.76
CA ASP A 38 21.71 15.70 15.41
C ASP A 38 22.29 16.77 14.47
N THR A 39 22.56 16.34 13.24
CA THR A 39 22.83 17.17 12.07
C THR A 39 21.85 16.77 10.96
N CYS A 40 21.65 17.59 9.92
CA CYS A 40 20.79 17.22 8.79
C CYS A 40 21.22 15.87 8.19
N SER A 41 22.53 15.65 8.01
CA SER A 41 23.07 14.39 7.49
C SER A 41 22.83 13.20 8.42
N ALA A 42 22.87 13.39 9.74
CA ALA A 42 22.57 12.33 10.70
C ALA A 42 21.07 11.99 10.72
N ILE A 43 20.21 13.01 10.58
CA ILE A 43 18.75 12.84 10.47
C ILE A 43 18.40 12.14 9.16
N GLU A 44 19.01 12.53 8.05
CA GLU A 44 18.89 11.87 6.75
C GLU A 44 19.30 10.40 6.83
N ALA A 45 20.47 10.09 7.38
CA ALA A 45 20.94 8.71 7.54
C ALA A 45 20.01 7.87 8.42
N LYS A 46 19.36 8.48 9.43
CA LYS A 46 18.50 7.79 10.39
C LYS A 46 17.06 7.61 9.91
N THR A 47 16.57 8.52 9.08
CA THR A 47 15.15 8.59 8.70
C THR A 47 14.91 8.32 7.22
N GLY A 48 15.97 8.37 6.40
CA GLY A 48 15.91 8.28 4.95
C GLY A 48 15.47 9.56 4.25
N VAL A 49 15.06 10.62 4.99
CA VAL A 49 14.68 11.90 4.37
C VAL A 49 15.88 12.55 3.70
N SER A 50 15.77 12.96 2.44
CA SER A 50 16.89 13.69 1.82
C SER A 50 17.06 15.08 2.43
N ASP A 51 18.29 15.61 2.46
CA ASP A 51 18.57 16.98 2.91
C ASP A 51 17.67 18.01 2.18
N ALA A 52 17.51 17.85 0.86
CA ALA A 52 16.65 18.71 0.05
C ALA A 52 15.17 18.66 0.49
N GLN A 53 14.65 17.48 0.79
CA GLN A 53 13.30 17.30 1.30
C GLN A 53 13.14 17.87 2.71
N LEU A 54 14.12 17.66 3.59
CA LEU A 54 14.12 18.17 4.95
C LEU A 54 14.03 19.71 4.97
N HIS A 55 14.81 20.39 4.13
CA HIS A 55 14.75 21.85 3.96
C HIS A 55 13.45 22.33 3.29
N SER A 56 12.93 21.58 2.32
CA SER A 56 11.66 21.90 1.66
C SER A 56 10.48 21.86 2.62
N LEU A 57 10.44 20.84 3.48
CA LEU A 57 9.38 20.63 4.47
C LEU A 57 9.54 21.48 5.73
N ASN A 58 10.75 21.96 6.00
CA ASN A 58 11.05 22.80 7.17
C ASN A 58 11.80 24.06 6.74
N PRO A 59 11.12 25.04 6.11
CA PRO A 59 11.75 26.25 5.58
C PRO A 59 12.45 27.11 6.63
N SER A 60 12.22 26.84 7.92
CA SER A 60 12.90 27.48 9.04
C SER A 60 14.33 26.96 9.26
N ILE A 61 14.70 25.79 8.73
CA ILE A 61 16.07 25.25 8.82
C ILE A 61 16.96 26.03 7.84
N ASN A 62 18.11 26.52 8.32
CA ASN A 62 19.08 27.19 7.45
C ASN A 62 19.90 26.15 6.66
N SER A 63 20.52 26.57 5.56
CA SER A 63 21.28 25.67 4.67
C SER A 63 22.45 24.92 5.35
N GLY A 64 22.92 25.38 6.51
CA GLY A 64 23.96 24.72 7.28
C GLY A 64 23.42 23.78 8.36
N CYS A 65 22.11 23.66 8.50
CA CYS A 65 21.45 22.93 9.58
C CYS A 65 21.91 23.33 11.00
N THR A 66 22.45 24.54 11.16
CA THR A 66 23.09 24.98 12.42
C THR A 66 22.11 25.58 13.42
N ASN A 67 20.86 25.78 13.01
CA ASN A 67 19.81 26.36 13.84
C ASN A 67 18.79 25.32 14.33
N LEU A 68 19.12 24.03 14.29
CA LEU A 68 18.31 22.98 14.91
C LEU A 68 18.31 23.13 16.43
N GLY A 69 17.12 23.24 17.02
CA GLY A 69 16.94 23.24 18.46
C GLY A 69 16.65 21.83 19.00
N ILE A 70 17.27 21.44 20.11
CA ILE A 70 16.90 20.19 20.80
C ILE A 70 15.42 20.26 21.20
N GLY A 71 14.65 19.23 20.88
CA GLY A 71 13.19 19.18 21.07
C GLY A 71 12.37 19.83 19.95
N GLN A 72 13.02 20.41 18.93
CA GLN A 72 12.32 20.89 17.74
C GLN A 72 11.72 19.71 16.98
N VAL A 73 10.44 19.82 16.62
CA VAL A 73 9.75 18.83 15.79
C VAL A 73 9.89 19.24 14.33
N LEU A 74 10.55 18.40 13.54
CA LEU A 74 10.72 18.55 12.11
C LEU A 74 9.68 17.71 11.38
N CYS A 75 9.22 18.23 10.24
CA CYS A 75 8.42 17.46 9.31
C CYS A 75 9.32 16.65 8.38
N LEU A 76 9.12 15.33 8.37
CA LEU A 76 9.82 14.42 7.46
C LEU A 76 9.03 14.16 6.19
N SER A 77 7.70 14.20 6.27
CA SER A 77 6.83 14.00 5.11
C SER A 77 5.46 14.63 5.30
N THR A 78 4.90 15.15 4.22
CA THR A 78 3.49 15.53 4.13
C THR A 78 2.71 14.32 3.64
N GLY A 79 1.66 13.92 4.35
CA GLY A 79 0.84 12.79 3.93
C GLY A 79 0.33 12.98 2.50
N GLY A 80 0.53 11.95 1.68
CA GLY A 80 -0.24 11.79 0.46
C GLY A 80 -1.72 11.80 0.82
N SER A 81 -2.50 12.55 0.03
CA SER A 81 -3.91 12.86 0.26
C SER A 81 -4.68 11.67 0.84
N SER A 82 -4.92 11.66 2.16
CA SER A 82 -5.90 10.79 2.76
C SER A 82 -7.28 11.40 2.53
N THR A 83 -7.71 11.37 1.27
CA THR A 83 -9.15 11.40 0.98
C THR A 83 -9.71 10.17 1.69
N GLY A 84 -10.54 10.38 2.70
CA GLY A 84 -11.05 9.34 3.59
C GLY A 84 -11.51 8.12 2.80
N GLY A 85 -10.84 6.99 3.01
CA GLY A 85 -11.00 5.80 2.18
C GLY A 85 -9.73 4.96 2.07
N CYS A 86 -8.56 5.50 2.40
CA CYS A 86 -7.33 4.73 2.33
C CYS A 86 -7.21 3.67 3.43
N THR A 87 -7.36 2.39 3.07
CA THR A 87 -7.25 1.24 4.01
C THR A 87 -5.90 0.54 3.97
N SER A 88 -5.11 0.75 2.91
CA SER A 88 -3.78 0.20 2.74
C SER A 88 -2.83 1.29 2.27
N THR A 89 -1.65 1.35 2.87
CA THR A 89 -0.66 2.41 2.64
C THR A 89 0.73 1.85 2.40
N TYR A 90 1.52 2.54 1.60
CA TYR A 90 2.92 2.25 1.35
C TYR A 90 3.78 3.44 1.74
N THR A 91 4.90 3.21 2.44
CA THR A 91 5.86 4.28 2.75
C THR A 91 6.99 4.22 1.75
N VAL A 92 7.17 5.28 0.97
CA VAL A 92 8.24 5.42 -0.02
C VAL A 92 9.60 5.32 0.67
N VAL A 93 10.48 4.50 0.11
CA VAL A 93 11.88 4.36 0.53
C VAL A 93 12.83 4.86 -0.55
N SER A 94 14.11 4.99 -0.21
CA SER A 94 15.14 5.40 -1.16
C SER A 94 15.20 4.46 -2.36
N GLY A 95 15.14 5.02 -3.57
CA GLY A 95 15.25 4.27 -4.83
C GLY A 95 13.91 3.80 -5.41
N ASP A 96 12.79 4.10 -4.75
CA ASP A 96 11.47 3.78 -5.28
C ASP A 96 11.15 4.54 -6.58
N THR A 97 10.60 3.81 -7.54
CA THR A 97 9.94 4.32 -8.75
C THR A 97 8.50 3.81 -8.77
N CYS A 98 7.63 4.34 -9.64
CA CYS A 98 6.26 3.79 -9.75
C CYS A 98 6.31 2.28 -10.03
N SER A 99 7.17 1.85 -10.96
CA SER A 99 7.33 0.44 -11.34
C SER A 99 7.89 -0.42 -10.21
N ALA A 100 8.79 0.11 -9.37
CA ALA A 100 9.32 -0.62 -8.21
C ALA A 100 8.26 -0.76 -7.10
N ILE A 101 7.43 0.26 -6.93
CA ILE A 101 6.30 0.22 -5.98
C ILE A 101 5.23 -0.74 -6.49
N GLU A 102 4.90 -0.69 -7.78
CA GLU A 102 3.97 -1.62 -8.44
C GLU A 102 4.47 -3.07 -8.29
N ALA A 103 5.74 -3.34 -8.62
CA ALA A 103 6.32 -4.67 -8.46
C ALA A 103 6.32 -5.17 -7.01
N LYS A 104 6.42 -4.26 -6.02
CA LYS A 104 6.48 -4.61 -4.59
C LYS A 104 5.11 -4.69 -3.92
N THR A 105 4.12 -4.00 -4.45
CA THR A 105 2.79 -3.84 -3.80
C THR A 105 1.65 -4.43 -4.62
N GLY A 106 1.88 -4.79 -5.88
CA GLY A 106 0.86 -5.26 -6.82
C GLY A 106 -0.11 -4.17 -7.29
N VAL A 107 0.02 -2.93 -6.82
CA VAL A 107 -0.84 -1.82 -7.24
C VAL A 107 -0.33 -1.25 -8.56
N SER A 108 -1.16 -1.26 -9.59
CA SER A 108 -0.78 -0.72 -10.89
C SER A 108 -0.42 0.75 -10.80
N ASP A 109 0.50 1.21 -11.66
CA ASP A 109 0.87 2.62 -11.80
C ASP A 109 -0.37 3.53 -11.91
N SER A 110 -1.36 3.11 -12.71
CA SER A 110 -2.63 3.80 -12.87
C SER A 110 -3.46 3.90 -11.59
N ALA A 111 -3.54 2.83 -10.80
CA ALA A 111 -4.26 2.81 -9.54
C ALA A 111 -3.52 3.61 -8.46
N LEU A 112 -2.19 3.56 -8.47
CA LEU A 112 -1.33 4.34 -7.59
C LEU A 112 -1.51 5.84 -7.85
N HIS A 113 -1.53 6.27 -9.11
CA HIS A 113 -1.80 7.67 -9.47
C HIS A 113 -3.24 8.10 -9.18
N ALA A 114 -4.22 7.22 -9.40
CA ALA A 114 -5.62 7.51 -9.08
C ALA A 114 -5.81 7.72 -7.56
N ALA A 115 -5.16 6.89 -6.75
CA ALA A 115 -5.22 6.99 -5.28
C ALA A 115 -4.35 8.14 -4.73
N ASN A 116 -3.36 8.60 -5.50
CA ASN A 116 -2.42 9.64 -5.07
C ASN A 116 -2.24 10.73 -6.15
N PRO A 117 -3.25 11.61 -6.35
CA PRO A 117 -3.22 12.64 -7.40
C PRO A 117 -2.06 13.66 -7.28
N SER A 118 -1.37 13.68 -6.13
CA SER A 118 -0.19 14.50 -5.90
C SER A 118 1.09 13.93 -6.51
N ILE A 119 1.13 12.65 -6.90
CA ILE A 119 2.28 12.04 -7.58
C ILE A 119 2.17 12.34 -9.08
N ASN A 120 3.27 12.77 -9.69
CA ASN A 120 3.33 12.98 -11.13
C ASN A 120 3.47 11.65 -11.88
N SER A 121 3.18 11.64 -13.18
CA SER A 121 3.18 10.43 -14.04
C SER A 121 4.51 9.69 -14.16
N GLY A 122 5.60 10.22 -13.60
CA GLY A 122 6.91 9.57 -13.60
C GLY A 122 7.38 9.16 -12.22
N CYS A 123 6.56 9.33 -11.18
CA CYS A 123 6.96 9.23 -9.77
C CYS A 123 8.23 10.02 -9.42
N THR A 124 8.58 11.05 -10.19
CA THR A 124 9.83 11.80 -9.97
C THR A 124 9.74 12.78 -8.81
N ASN A 125 8.53 13.00 -8.30
CA ASN A 125 8.26 13.80 -7.11
C ASN A 125 7.94 12.95 -5.87
N LEU A 126 8.22 11.64 -5.90
CA LEU A 126 8.16 10.81 -4.71
C LEU A 126 9.19 11.29 -3.68
N GLN A 127 8.74 11.35 -2.44
CA GLN A 127 9.55 11.78 -1.31
C GLN A 127 9.81 10.60 -0.38
N ILE A 128 11.05 10.39 0.06
CA ILE A 128 11.34 9.30 0.99
C ILE A 128 10.57 9.54 2.29
N GLY A 129 9.89 8.53 2.81
CA GLY A 129 8.96 8.64 3.94
C GLY A 129 7.56 9.13 3.55
N GLN A 130 7.29 9.43 2.27
CA GLN A 130 5.94 9.73 1.79
C GLN A 130 5.05 8.49 1.92
N VAL A 131 3.95 8.66 2.64
CA VAL A 131 2.91 7.63 2.74
C VAL A 131 1.98 7.78 1.55
N LEU A 132 1.99 6.78 0.67
CA LEU A 132 1.10 6.62 -0.47
C LEU A 132 -0.09 5.75 -0.07
N CYS A 133 -1.24 6.07 -0.62
CA CYS A 133 -2.39 5.20 -0.57
C CYS A 133 -2.29 4.10 -1.62
N LEU A 134 -2.38 2.84 -1.22
CA LEU A 134 -2.43 1.68 -2.13
C LEU A 134 -3.86 1.34 -2.52
N THR A 135 -4.80 1.54 -1.62
CA THR A 135 -6.23 1.26 -1.87
C THR A 135 -7.05 2.49 -1.55
N GLY A 136 -7.31 3.31 -2.57
CA GLY A 136 -8.25 4.42 -2.44
C GLY A 136 -9.67 3.87 -2.31
N GLY A 137 -10.21 3.85 -1.09
CA GLY A 137 -11.61 3.54 -0.87
C GLY A 137 -12.51 4.61 -1.47
N SER A 138 -13.11 4.31 -2.62
CA SER A 138 -14.55 4.43 -2.87
C SER A 138 -14.90 3.90 -4.26
N GLY A 139 -15.59 2.75 -4.29
CA GLY A 139 -16.49 2.35 -5.39
C GLY A 139 -15.84 1.69 -6.59
N GLY A 140 -16.28 0.47 -6.90
CA GLY A 140 -15.89 -0.22 -8.11
C GLY A 140 -16.05 0.63 -9.37
N SER A 141 -15.03 0.60 -10.22
CA SER A 141 -15.14 0.95 -11.61
C SER A 141 -14.22 0.03 -12.41
N SER A 142 -14.83 -0.61 -13.40
CA SER A 142 -14.23 -1.44 -14.45
C SER A 142 -12.88 -0.93 -14.96
N PRO A 143 -12.01 -1.81 -15.48
CA PRO A 143 -10.85 -1.39 -16.24
C PRO A 143 -11.27 -0.66 -17.53
N PRO A 144 -10.44 0.28 -18.02
CA PRO A 144 -10.75 1.14 -19.13
C PRO A 144 -10.82 0.36 -20.46
N SER A 145 -11.96 0.49 -21.14
CA SER A 145 -12.06 0.23 -22.58
C SER A 145 -11.28 1.32 -23.34
N GLY A 146 -10.09 0.97 -23.84
CA GLY A 146 -9.27 1.80 -24.71
C GLY A 146 -8.46 0.93 -25.66
N GLY A 147 -8.87 0.91 -26.92
CA GLY A 147 -8.25 0.13 -27.99
C GLY A 147 -6.80 0.52 -28.27
N ILE A 148 -6.03 -0.47 -28.71
CA ILE A 148 -4.75 -0.27 -29.37
C ILE A 148 -4.85 -0.74 -30.82
N ASP A 149 -5.20 0.21 -31.68
CA ASP A 149 -4.96 0.09 -33.10
C ASP A 149 -3.44 0.13 -33.31
N GLY A 150 -2.86 -1.02 -33.63
CA GLY A 150 -1.59 -1.15 -34.33
C GLY A 150 -0.32 -0.84 -33.53
N LEU A 151 0.43 -1.90 -33.20
CA LEU A 151 1.57 -2.36 -34.00
C LEU A 151 2.42 -3.35 -33.18
N GLY A 152 2.68 -4.53 -33.75
CA GLY A 152 3.87 -5.33 -33.47
C GLY A 152 3.63 -6.64 -32.73
N GLU A 153 3.75 -7.73 -33.47
CA GLU A 153 3.76 -9.11 -32.99
C GLU A 153 4.65 -9.33 -31.76
N PHE A 154 4.05 -9.82 -30.66
CA PHE A 154 4.73 -10.79 -29.82
C PHE A 154 3.81 -12.00 -29.67
N SER A 155 4.31 -13.12 -30.20
CA SER A 155 3.65 -14.42 -30.19
C SER A 155 3.49 -14.89 -28.74
N ILE A 156 2.28 -14.78 -28.20
CA ILE A 156 1.89 -15.54 -27.02
C ILE A 156 1.36 -16.90 -27.47
N TYR A 157 2.04 -17.93 -26.99
CA TYR A 157 1.59 -19.31 -27.06
C TYR A 157 0.18 -19.41 -26.47
N SER A 158 -0.67 -20.11 -27.19
CA SER A 158 -2.08 -20.37 -26.91
C SER A 158 -2.32 -20.82 -25.46
N CYS A 159 -2.71 -19.89 -24.60
CA CYS A 159 -3.62 -20.15 -23.50
C CYS A 159 -4.97 -19.67 -24.02
N SER A 160 -5.99 -20.52 -24.08
CA SER A 160 -7.33 -20.11 -24.50
C SER A 160 -7.97 -19.23 -23.42
N PHE A 161 -7.57 -17.97 -23.37
CA PHE A 161 -8.34 -16.91 -22.73
C PHE A 161 -9.43 -16.50 -23.71
N ASN A 162 -10.70 -16.69 -23.32
CA ASN A 162 -11.77 -16.01 -24.01
C ASN A 162 -11.87 -14.64 -23.34
N GLU A 163 -11.09 -13.69 -23.84
CA GLU A 163 -10.77 -12.36 -23.26
C GLU A 163 -11.98 -11.42 -22.99
N LEU A 164 -13.21 -11.94 -22.94
CA LEU A 164 -14.43 -11.18 -22.67
C LEU A 164 -15.29 -11.71 -21.53
N ASN A 165 -14.99 -12.87 -20.90
CA ASN A 165 -15.88 -13.44 -19.86
C ASN A 165 -15.21 -14.11 -18.65
N ASP A 166 -13.88 -14.19 -18.58
CA ASP A 166 -13.23 -14.83 -17.43
C ASP A 166 -13.16 -13.89 -16.23
N VAL A 167 -13.76 -14.32 -15.11
CA VAL A 167 -13.76 -13.59 -13.85
C VAL A 167 -12.54 -14.03 -13.04
N PHE A 168 -11.69 -13.06 -12.69
CA PHE A 168 -10.52 -13.29 -11.86
C PHE A 168 -10.87 -13.16 -10.37
N TYR A 169 -10.27 -14.02 -9.57
CA TYR A 169 -10.43 -14.07 -8.12
C TYR A 169 -9.07 -14.02 -7.43
N SER A 170 -9.05 -13.55 -6.18
CA SER A 170 -7.84 -13.53 -5.37
C SER A 170 -7.50 -14.93 -4.85
N ALA A 171 -6.23 -15.29 -4.95
CA ALA A 171 -5.68 -16.45 -4.27
C ALA A 171 -4.50 -16.03 -3.38
N THR A 172 -4.53 -16.49 -2.13
CA THR A 172 -3.41 -16.43 -1.18
C THR A 172 -2.89 -17.83 -0.92
N TYR A 173 -1.85 -17.93 -0.09
CA TYR A 173 -1.42 -19.22 0.43
C TYR A 173 -1.43 -19.26 1.96
N TYR A 174 -1.58 -20.47 2.50
CA TYR A 174 -1.44 -20.77 3.91
C TYR A 174 -0.59 -22.02 4.16
N ASP A 175 -0.10 -22.11 5.39
CA ASP A 175 0.67 -23.23 5.92
C ASP A 175 -0.21 -24.01 6.92
N PRO A 176 -0.73 -25.20 6.54
CA PRO A 176 -1.53 -26.01 7.45
C PRO A 176 -0.74 -26.66 8.61
N ASP A 177 0.57 -26.88 8.47
CA ASP A 177 1.47 -27.53 9.45
C ASP A 177 0.90 -28.76 10.18
N GLY A 178 0.21 -29.66 9.46
CA GLY A 178 -0.42 -30.83 10.06
C GLY A 178 -1.74 -30.57 10.80
N GLY A 179 -2.29 -29.36 10.65
CA GLY A 179 -3.58 -28.95 11.20
C GLY A 179 -4.75 -29.73 10.60
N ILE A 180 -5.89 -29.68 11.30
CA ILE A 180 -7.14 -30.27 10.81
C ILE A 180 -7.93 -29.17 10.11
N GLY A 181 -8.15 -29.32 8.81
CA GLY A 181 -8.97 -28.40 8.03
C GLY A 181 -10.45 -28.50 8.38
N ALA A 182 -11.24 -27.52 7.98
CA ALA A 182 -12.68 -27.47 8.23
C ALA A 182 -13.46 -28.64 7.60
N CYS A 183 -12.90 -29.36 6.62
CA CYS A 183 -13.46 -30.62 6.12
C CYS A 183 -13.16 -31.85 6.99
N GLY A 184 -12.42 -31.69 8.09
CA GLY A 184 -12.15 -32.73 9.08
C GLY A 184 -10.93 -33.62 8.78
N SER A 185 -10.20 -33.33 7.70
CA SER A 185 -8.97 -34.05 7.34
C SER A 185 -7.73 -33.35 7.91
N VAL A 186 -6.69 -34.12 8.24
CA VAL A 186 -5.35 -33.59 8.52
C VAL A 186 -4.72 -33.14 7.20
N LEU A 187 -4.17 -31.93 7.19
CA LEU A 187 -3.63 -31.26 6.01
C LEU A 187 -2.11 -31.12 6.11
N GLN A 188 -1.40 -31.26 5.00
CA GLN A 188 0.06 -31.08 4.92
C GLN A 188 0.41 -29.93 3.97
N ASN A 189 1.54 -29.28 4.22
CA ASN A 189 1.95 -28.10 3.45
C ASN A 189 2.15 -28.40 1.97
N ASN A 190 2.60 -29.63 1.66
CA ASN A 190 2.83 -30.09 0.31
C ASN A 190 1.59 -30.66 -0.38
N ASP A 191 0.43 -30.63 0.26
CA ASP A 191 -0.82 -31.12 -0.34
C ASP A 191 -1.35 -30.16 -1.40
N PHE A 192 -2.01 -30.72 -2.42
CA PHE A 192 -2.69 -29.95 -3.45
C PHE A 192 -4.13 -29.65 -3.00
N ILE A 193 -4.26 -28.74 -2.05
CA ILE A 193 -5.53 -28.43 -1.39
C ILE A 193 -5.83 -26.94 -1.40
N VAL A 194 -7.12 -26.62 -1.25
CA VAL A 194 -7.64 -25.26 -1.21
C VAL A 194 -8.60 -25.07 -0.04
N ALA A 195 -8.51 -23.90 0.57
CA ALA A 195 -9.48 -23.36 1.50
C ALA A 195 -10.41 -22.40 0.73
N LEU A 196 -11.72 -22.63 0.78
CA LEU A 196 -12.67 -21.75 0.10
C LEU A 196 -13.13 -20.61 1.01
N GLY A 197 -13.30 -19.42 0.44
CA GLY A 197 -14.00 -18.33 1.12
C GLY A 197 -15.43 -18.72 1.53
N GLU A 198 -15.97 -18.09 2.57
CA GLU A 198 -17.27 -18.44 3.19
C GLU A 198 -18.41 -18.61 2.19
N GLY A 199 -18.44 -17.81 1.12
CA GLY A 199 -19.49 -17.84 0.11
C GLY A 199 -19.51 -19.11 -0.74
N ASN A 200 -18.34 -19.68 -1.07
CA ASN A 200 -18.25 -20.95 -1.82
C ASN A 200 -17.96 -22.15 -0.91
N TRP A 201 -17.64 -21.92 0.36
CA TRP A 201 -17.56 -22.99 1.35
C TRP A 201 -18.92 -23.63 1.63
N ASP A 202 -19.99 -22.82 1.63
CA ASP A 202 -21.39 -23.23 1.82
C ASP A 202 -21.58 -24.22 2.99
N GLY A 203 -21.03 -23.87 4.15
CA GLY A 203 -21.12 -24.72 5.35
C GLY A 203 -20.43 -26.08 5.23
N GLY A 204 -19.50 -26.25 4.29
CA GLY A 204 -18.78 -27.49 4.03
C GLY A 204 -19.41 -28.37 2.95
N ALA A 205 -20.45 -27.90 2.25
CA ALA A 205 -21.10 -28.66 1.17
C ALA A 205 -20.14 -29.02 0.02
N HIS A 206 -19.06 -28.24 -0.13
CA HIS A 206 -18.05 -28.43 -1.17
C HIS A 206 -16.81 -29.22 -0.71
N CYS A 207 -16.78 -29.75 0.51
CA CYS A 207 -15.69 -30.58 1.00
C CYS A 207 -15.41 -31.78 0.10
N GLY A 208 -14.13 -31.99 -0.21
CA GLY A 208 -13.66 -33.09 -1.06
C GLY A 208 -13.89 -32.88 -2.56
N GLN A 209 -14.52 -31.78 -2.98
CA GLN A 209 -14.64 -31.45 -4.40
C GLN A 209 -13.31 -30.97 -4.97
N THR A 210 -13.13 -31.18 -6.27
CA THR A 210 -11.94 -30.72 -6.99
C THR A 210 -12.21 -29.37 -7.64
N VAL A 211 -11.22 -28.49 -7.59
CA VAL A 211 -11.23 -27.17 -8.21
C VAL A 211 -10.06 -27.09 -9.19
N ASN A 212 -10.33 -26.61 -10.40
CA ASN A 212 -9.29 -26.18 -11.33
C ASN A 212 -8.90 -24.75 -10.97
N VAL A 213 -7.60 -24.51 -10.77
CA VAL A 213 -7.05 -23.18 -10.53
C VAL A 213 -6.03 -22.88 -11.62
N GLN A 214 -6.18 -21.73 -12.27
CA GLN A 214 -5.30 -21.26 -13.32
C GLN A 214 -4.67 -19.93 -12.94
N TYR A 215 -3.34 -19.86 -13.07
CA TYR A 215 -2.55 -18.66 -12.95
C TYR A 215 -1.61 -18.57 -14.14
N GLN A 216 -1.70 -17.49 -14.92
CA GLN A 216 -0.96 -17.34 -16.18
C GLN A 216 -1.14 -18.57 -17.09
N SER A 217 -0.05 -19.28 -17.43
CA SER A 217 -0.08 -20.49 -18.26
C SER A 217 -0.20 -21.80 -17.45
N ASN A 218 -0.15 -21.72 -16.12
CA ASN A 218 -0.19 -22.89 -15.25
C ASN A 218 -1.63 -23.19 -14.82
N THR A 219 -1.98 -24.46 -14.81
CA THR A 219 -3.28 -24.93 -14.28
C THR A 219 -3.03 -26.14 -13.40
N ILE A 220 -3.57 -26.10 -12.19
CA ILE A 220 -3.50 -27.20 -11.24
C ILE A 220 -4.90 -27.61 -10.82
N GLN A 221 -5.02 -28.84 -10.33
CA GLN A 221 -6.21 -29.33 -9.66
C GLN A 221 -5.92 -29.43 -8.17
N VAL A 222 -6.83 -28.90 -7.36
CA VAL A 222 -6.74 -28.91 -5.90
C VAL A 222 -8.03 -29.42 -5.29
N THR A 223 -7.95 -30.01 -4.11
CA THR A 223 -9.13 -30.51 -3.38
C THR A 223 -9.54 -29.52 -2.30
N VAL A 224 -10.84 -29.23 -2.21
CA VAL A 224 -11.41 -28.42 -1.13
C VAL A 224 -11.31 -29.19 0.18
N GLN A 225 -10.53 -28.66 1.12
CA GLN A 225 -10.30 -29.31 2.42
C GLN A 225 -10.46 -28.36 3.61
N ASP A 226 -10.59 -27.06 3.36
CA ASP A 226 -10.66 -26.08 4.44
C ASP A 226 -11.57 -24.89 4.11
N LEU A 227 -11.91 -24.14 5.16
CA LEU A 227 -12.61 -22.86 5.09
C LEU A 227 -11.58 -21.75 5.27
N CYS A 228 -11.70 -20.71 4.46
CA CYS A 228 -10.92 -19.49 4.58
C CYS A 228 -11.81 -18.32 5.00
N PRO A 229 -11.97 -18.04 6.32
CA PRO A 229 -12.76 -16.90 6.78
C PRO A 229 -12.14 -15.55 6.41
N GLY A 230 -10.82 -15.53 6.21
CA GLY A 230 -10.05 -14.32 5.88
C GLY A 230 -9.92 -14.03 4.39
N CYS A 231 -10.46 -14.89 3.52
CA CYS A 231 -10.31 -14.73 2.08
C CYS A 231 -11.00 -13.45 1.58
N GLN A 232 -10.36 -12.80 0.60
CA GLN A 232 -10.88 -11.57 0.04
C GLN A 232 -12.15 -11.83 -0.77
N GLY A 233 -13.30 -11.64 -0.12
CA GLY A 233 -14.62 -11.81 -0.72
C GLY A 233 -15.07 -13.27 -0.82
N ALA A 234 -16.29 -13.47 -1.31
CA ALA A 234 -16.94 -14.79 -1.37
C ALA A 234 -16.19 -15.81 -2.25
N ASN A 235 -15.46 -15.32 -3.26
CA ASN A 235 -14.79 -16.14 -4.27
C ASN A 235 -13.25 -16.18 -4.09
N GLY A 236 -12.72 -15.57 -3.04
CA GLY A 236 -11.31 -15.69 -2.70
C GLY A 236 -11.00 -17.12 -2.24
N ILE A 237 -9.80 -17.60 -2.58
CA ILE A 237 -9.33 -18.92 -2.18
C ILE A 237 -7.97 -18.84 -1.50
N ASP A 238 -7.68 -19.77 -0.60
CA ASP A 238 -6.37 -19.92 0.03
C ASP A 238 -5.79 -21.27 -0.34
N LEU A 239 -4.64 -21.30 -0.99
CA LEU A 239 -4.00 -22.53 -1.44
C LEU A 239 -2.98 -22.99 -0.41
N ALA A 240 -2.87 -24.30 -0.18
CA ALA A 240 -1.70 -24.78 0.56
C ALA A 240 -0.40 -24.48 -0.20
N GLU A 241 0.70 -24.34 0.52
CA GLU A 241 2.02 -23.99 -0.02
C GLU A 241 2.40 -24.82 -1.27
N GLY A 242 2.17 -26.14 -1.23
CA GLY A 242 2.46 -27.06 -2.33
C GLY A 242 1.64 -26.79 -3.59
N ALA A 243 0.36 -26.42 -3.43
CA ALA A 243 -0.49 -26.00 -4.54
C ALA A 243 -0.04 -24.66 -5.11
N MET A 244 0.21 -23.67 -4.25
CA MET A 244 0.63 -22.34 -4.69
C MET A 244 1.97 -22.39 -5.44
N ALA A 245 2.95 -23.12 -4.91
CA ALA A 245 4.26 -23.30 -5.53
C ALA A 245 4.20 -23.98 -6.92
N ALA A 246 3.17 -24.79 -7.17
CA ALA A 246 2.94 -25.43 -8.47
C ALA A 246 2.27 -24.49 -9.50
N LEU A 247 1.59 -23.43 -9.05
CA LEU A 247 1.03 -22.38 -9.91
C LEU A 247 2.02 -21.27 -10.20
N ASP A 248 2.75 -20.83 -9.19
CA ASP A 248 3.74 -19.77 -9.28
C ASP A 248 4.96 -20.13 -8.42
N SER A 249 6.12 -20.25 -9.06
CA SER A 249 7.37 -20.53 -8.35
C SER A 249 7.92 -19.34 -7.55
N ASN A 250 7.38 -18.14 -7.76
CA ASN A 250 7.77 -16.92 -7.06
C ASN A 250 6.75 -16.47 -6.00
N TYR A 251 5.76 -17.30 -5.67
CA TYR A 251 4.60 -16.93 -4.85
C TYR A 251 4.91 -16.27 -3.50
N ILE A 252 6.06 -16.60 -2.90
CA ILE A 252 6.54 -16.00 -1.65
C ILE A 252 6.73 -14.48 -1.80
N ASN A 253 7.06 -14.00 -3.00
CA ASN A 253 7.28 -12.59 -3.30
C ASN A 253 6.02 -11.88 -3.80
N ASP A 254 5.12 -12.62 -4.47
CA ASP A 254 3.92 -12.07 -5.10
C ASP A 254 2.76 -11.91 -4.11
N GLY A 255 2.75 -12.72 -3.04
CA GLY A 255 1.76 -12.63 -1.98
C GLY A 255 0.36 -13.07 -2.43
N VAL A 256 -0.46 -12.12 -2.87
CA VAL A 256 -1.82 -12.38 -3.39
C VAL A 256 -1.75 -12.40 -4.92
N ILE A 257 -2.13 -13.52 -5.52
CA ILE A 257 -2.17 -13.66 -6.98
C ILE A 257 -3.60 -13.63 -7.51
N SER A 258 -3.79 -13.22 -8.77
CA SER A 258 -5.10 -13.23 -9.44
C SER A 258 -5.24 -14.49 -10.29
N VAL A 259 -6.20 -15.34 -9.93
CA VAL A 259 -6.42 -16.64 -10.57
C VAL A 259 -7.79 -16.70 -11.22
N VAL A 260 -7.94 -17.60 -12.19
CA VAL A 260 -9.26 -18.09 -12.60
C VAL A 260 -9.43 -19.44 -11.92
N TRP A 261 -10.58 -19.66 -11.28
CA TRP A 261 -10.88 -20.98 -10.73
C TRP A 261 -12.33 -21.36 -10.91
N SER A 262 -12.56 -22.67 -10.99
CA SER A 262 -13.89 -23.26 -11.09
C SER A 262 -13.90 -24.67 -10.49
N PHE A 263 -15.05 -25.09 -9.97
CA PHE A 263 -15.27 -26.50 -9.65
C PHE A 263 -15.10 -27.35 -10.92
N ALA A 264 -14.38 -28.46 -10.80
CA ALA A 264 -14.08 -29.38 -11.88
C ALA A 264 -15.26 -30.31 -12.24
#